data_AF-Q9ZEW8-F1
#
_entry.id   AF-Q9ZEW8-F1
#
_cell.length_a   1.000
_cell.length_b   1.000
_cell.length_c   1.000
_cell.angle_alpha   90.00
_cell.angle_beta   90.00
_cell.angle_gamma   90.00
#
_symmetry.space_group_name_H-M   'P 1'
#
loop_
_entity.id
_entity.type
_entity.pdbx_description
1 polymer ?
#
loop_
_entity_poly.entity_id
_entity_poly.type
_entity_poly.pdbx_seq_one_letter_code
_entity_poly.pdbx_strand_id
1 'polypeptide(L)'
;MGKRSSSVLNYPLVDKVQIFPVDNYRDSLQFLFSLSLWVGKNLPIGIEMDTQALLPATKTFKKRASIKQSNELTEAAYYLPLQAKRVLWLCLMQAYFNDNQEDDSDVLPLFKISVSDYVKYFNVATSVASRDVKAGVNALGESTVTFYPKEGEFEEVKRPWLAEAGMKRGRGSWQIEFNYKVMPFLVGLTSQFTTYSLYDCGQLNSVRVIRLYESLCQFRSTGVWITTHDWLCERFMLPASQKN
;
A
#
# COMPACT_ATOMS: atom_id res chain seq x y z
N MET A 1 46.71 16.07 8.00
CA MET A 1 46.03 15.28 6.96
C MET A 1 45.37 14.06 7.60
N GLY A 2 44.09 14.18 7.98
CA GLY A 2 43.33 13.12 8.63
C GLY A 2 42.71 12.19 7.60
N LYS A 3 43.12 10.92 7.58
CA LYS A 3 42.44 9.87 6.82
C LYS A 3 41.16 9.50 7.58
N ARG A 4 39.99 9.79 6.98
CA ARG A 4 38.71 9.27 7.48
C ARG A 4 38.71 7.76 7.23
N SER A 5 38.78 7.01 8.33
CA SER A 5 38.48 5.58 8.36
C SER A 5 37.01 5.39 7.98
N SER A 6 36.75 4.76 6.85
CA SER A 6 35.42 4.29 6.47
C SER A 6 35.04 3.17 7.43
N SER A 7 34.16 3.47 8.39
CA SER A 7 33.52 2.46 9.23
C SER A 7 32.63 1.58 8.34
N VAL A 8 33.17 0.42 7.96
CA VAL A 8 32.40 -0.68 7.41
C VAL A 8 31.50 -1.17 8.54
N LEU A 9 30.19 -0.93 8.41
CA LEU A 9 29.17 -1.51 9.28
C LEU A 9 29.23 -3.03 9.10
N ASN A 10 29.89 -3.70 10.05
CA ASN A 10 29.82 -5.15 10.21
C ASN A 10 28.42 -5.49 10.71
N TYR A 11 27.53 -5.88 9.80
CA TYR A 11 26.29 -6.55 10.17
C TYR A 11 26.62 -7.98 10.62
N PRO A 12 26.15 -8.42 11.80
CA PRO A 12 26.34 -9.80 12.23
C PRO A 12 25.70 -10.76 11.22
N LEU A 13 26.40 -11.88 10.95
CA LEU A 13 26.02 -12.95 10.02
C LEU A 13 24.85 -13.80 10.56
N VAL A 14 23.71 -13.17 10.80
CA VAL A 14 22.45 -13.86 11.11
C VAL A 14 21.35 -13.14 10.34
N ASP A 15 20.47 -13.92 9.71
CA ASP A 15 19.38 -13.55 8.82
C ASP A 15 19.74 -13.44 7.33
N LYS A 16 18.92 -14.11 6.50
CA LYS A 16 18.95 -14.01 5.04
C LYS A 16 18.59 -12.57 4.65
N VAL A 17 19.58 -11.68 4.61
CA VAL A 17 19.41 -10.29 4.18
C VAL A 17 18.99 -10.28 2.71
N GLN A 18 17.86 -9.64 2.42
CA GLN A 18 17.38 -9.41 1.07
C GLN A 18 17.74 -7.98 0.66
N ILE A 19 18.40 -7.86 -0.50
CA ILE A 19 18.80 -6.58 -1.09
C ILE A 19 17.97 -6.37 -2.36
N PHE A 20 17.21 -5.29 -2.38
CA PHE A 20 16.38 -4.91 -3.52
C PHE A 20 17.00 -3.68 -4.20
N PRO A 21 17.50 -3.80 -5.44
CA PRO A 21 17.88 -2.64 -6.23
C PRO A 21 16.63 -1.89 -6.71
N VAL A 22 16.54 -0.61 -6.39
CA VAL A 22 15.44 0.28 -6.76
C VAL A 22 15.77 1.07 -8.05
N ASP A 23 17.06 1.23 -8.37
CA ASP A 23 17.52 2.06 -9.48
C ASP A 23 17.73 1.32 -10.82
N ASN A 24 16.86 1.67 -11.79
CA ASN A 24 17.12 1.91 -13.23
C ASN A 24 15.84 1.87 -14.10
N TYR A 25 14.65 1.91 -13.51
CA TYR A 25 13.42 1.81 -14.28
C TYR A 25 12.88 3.20 -14.63
N ARG A 26 13.15 3.63 -15.88
CA ARG A 26 12.60 4.87 -16.45
C ARG A 26 11.07 4.83 -16.62
N ASP A 27 10.49 3.64 -16.67
CA ASP A 27 9.07 3.39 -16.86
C ASP A 27 8.55 2.40 -15.81
N SER A 28 7.35 2.66 -15.26
CA SER A 28 6.72 1.79 -14.27
C SER A 28 6.41 0.41 -14.82
N LEU A 29 6.19 0.25 -16.13
CA LEU A 29 6.05 -1.07 -16.75
C LEU A 29 7.34 -1.89 -16.69
N GLN A 30 8.50 -1.26 -16.92
CA GLN A 30 9.80 -1.94 -16.81
C GLN A 30 10.11 -2.30 -15.35
N PHE A 31 9.73 -1.42 -14.42
CA PHE A 31 9.84 -1.71 -12.99
C PHE A 31 8.97 -2.91 -12.60
N LEU A 32 7.70 -2.92 -12.99
CA LEU A 32 6.75 -3.99 -12.66
C LEU A 32 7.17 -5.33 -13.28
N PHE A 33 7.70 -5.30 -14.51
CA PHE A 33 8.22 -6.48 -15.19
C PHE A 33 9.52 -7.01 -14.58
N SER A 34 10.43 -6.13 -14.15
CA SER A 34 11.63 -6.57 -13.47
C SER A 34 11.34 -7.05 -12.05
N LEU A 35 10.43 -6.37 -11.36
CA LEU A 35 9.93 -6.80 -10.05
C LEU A 35 9.30 -8.18 -10.15
N SER A 36 8.48 -8.45 -11.18
CA SER A 36 7.87 -9.77 -11.38
C SER A 36 8.90 -10.86 -11.62
N LEU A 37 9.87 -10.62 -12.51
CA LEU A 37 10.97 -11.54 -12.78
C LEU A 37 11.83 -11.79 -11.54
N TRP A 38 12.13 -10.74 -10.77
CA TRP A 38 12.97 -10.83 -9.59
C TRP A 38 12.24 -11.56 -8.45
N VAL A 39 10.95 -11.26 -8.23
CA VAL A 39 10.10 -11.97 -7.25
C VAL A 39 10.03 -13.45 -7.57
N GLY A 40 9.75 -13.82 -8.83
CA GLY A 40 9.68 -15.22 -9.25
C GLY A 40 11.01 -15.98 -9.16
N LYS A 41 12.15 -15.28 -9.18
CA LYS A 41 13.49 -15.88 -9.08
C LYS A 41 14.06 -15.96 -7.67
N ASN A 42 13.79 -14.96 -6.82
CA ASN A 42 14.53 -14.74 -5.58
C ASN A 42 13.68 -14.85 -4.31
N LEU A 43 12.36 -14.87 -4.41
CA LEU A 43 11.51 -15.19 -3.26
C LEU A 43 10.86 -16.55 -3.45
N PRO A 44 10.97 -17.48 -2.48
CA PRO A 44 10.20 -18.73 -2.44
C PRO A 44 8.74 -18.46 -2.07
N ILE A 45 8.25 -17.24 -2.31
CA ILE A 45 6.84 -16.93 -2.21
C ILE A 45 6.26 -17.40 -3.55
N GLY A 46 5.36 -18.39 -3.51
CA GLY A 46 4.48 -18.74 -4.63
C GLY A 46 3.58 -17.56 -5.01
N ILE A 47 4.19 -16.50 -5.54
CA ILE A 47 3.54 -15.40 -6.23
C ILE A 47 3.65 -15.81 -7.69
N GLU A 48 2.73 -16.66 -8.15
CA GLU A 48 2.38 -16.65 -9.56
C GLU A 48 1.84 -15.24 -9.83
N MET A 49 2.71 -14.38 -10.35
CA MET A 49 2.24 -13.23 -11.09
C MET A 49 1.64 -13.80 -12.36
N ASP A 50 0.34 -13.62 -12.53
CA ASP A 50 -0.35 -13.98 -13.75
C ASP A 50 0.21 -13.12 -14.89
N THR A 51 1.32 -13.57 -15.49
CA THR A 51 2.06 -12.88 -16.56
C THR A 51 1.22 -12.73 -17.83
N GLN A 52 0.04 -13.36 -17.89
CA GLN A 52 -0.87 -13.29 -19.03
C GLN A 52 -1.80 -12.07 -19.04
N ALA A 53 -1.82 -11.24 -18.00
CA ALA A 53 -2.69 -10.06 -17.96
C ALA A 53 -1.96 -8.74 -18.28
N LEU A 54 -1.16 -8.69 -19.36
CA LEU A 54 -1.00 -7.44 -20.12
C LEU A 54 -2.31 -7.21 -20.89
N LEU A 55 -3.36 -6.80 -20.17
CA LEU A 55 -4.66 -6.43 -20.74
C LEU A 55 -4.60 -5.01 -21.31
N PRO A 56 -5.43 -4.72 -22.34
CA PRO A 56 -5.14 -3.76 -23.40
C PRO A 56 -5.11 -2.33 -22.89
N ALA A 57 -4.50 -1.44 -23.69
CA ALA A 57 -4.39 0.00 -23.45
C ALA A 57 -5.73 0.62 -22.99
N THR A 58 -5.97 0.68 -21.68
CA THR A 58 -7.12 1.36 -21.11
C THR A 58 -6.74 2.80 -20.86
N LYS A 59 -7.43 3.69 -21.60
CA LYS A 59 -7.45 5.16 -21.54
C LYS A 59 -6.58 5.76 -20.43
N THR A 60 -5.48 6.36 -20.88
CA THR A 60 -4.58 7.25 -20.15
C THR A 60 -5.27 7.96 -18.99
N PHE A 61 -4.88 7.60 -17.75
CA PHE A 61 -5.09 8.47 -16.60
C PHE A 61 -4.43 9.82 -16.91
N LYS A 62 -5.24 10.81 -17.31
CA LYS A 62 -4.77 12.14 -17.75
C LYS A 62 -4.01 12.91 -16.65
N LYS A 63 -4.06 12.44 -15.40
CA LYS A 63 -3.22 12.87 -14.28
C LYS A 63 -2.78 11.61 -13.54
N ARG A 64 -1.46 11.41 -13.39
CA ARG A 64 -0.90 10.34 -12.52
C ARG A 64 -1.35 10.63 -11.10
N ALA A 65 -2.42 10.00 -10.64
CA ALA A 65 -2.88 10.15 -9.26
C ALA A 65 -1.82 9.55 -8.34
N SER A 66 -1.03 10.42 -7.70
CA SER A 66 -0.06 10.04 -6.68
C SER A 66 -0.78 9.91 -5.34
N ILE A 67 -0.61 8.77 -4.69
CA ILE A 67 -1.07 8.54 -3.32
C ILE A 67 0.12 8.70 -2.39
N LYS A 68 -0.11 9.35 -1.25
CA LYS A 68 0.87 9.44 -0.17
C LYS A 68 0.34 8.60 1.00
N GLN A 69 1.24 7.93 1.71
CA GLN A 69 0.97 7.30 3.00
C GLN A 69 2.22 7.37 3.87
N SER A 70 2.10 7.31 5.18
CA SER A 70 3.28 7.40 6.06
C SER A 70 4.16 6.15 5.91
N ASN A 71 5.46 6.31 6.16
CA ASN A 71 6.40 5.18 6.16
C ASN A 71 6.01 4.12 7.22
N GLU A 72 5.52 4.55 8.37
CA GLU A 72 5.01 3.65 9.42
C GLU A 72 3.84 2.80 8.93
N LEU A 73 2.96 3.34 8.07
CA LEU A 73 1.91 2.54 7.44
C LEU A 73 2.48 1.59 6.39
N THR A 74 3.47 2.03 5.62
CA THR A 74 4.18 1.17 4.66
C THR A 74 4.85 -0.01 5.38
N GLU A 75 5.41 0.19 6.57
CA GLU A 75 6.12 -0.82 7.37
C GLU A 75 5.22 -1.61 8.35
N ALA A 76 3.96 -1.21 8.52
CA ALA A 76 3.00 -1.86 9.42
C ALA A 76 2.66 -3.30 8.96
N ALA A 77 2.32 -4.18 9.91
CA ALA A 77 1.84 -5.53 9.60
C ALA A 77 0.33 -5.53 9.39
N TYR A 78 -0.09 -5.92 8.19
CA TYR A 78 -1.51 -6.14 7.87
C TYR A 78 -1.67 -6.93 6.57
N TYR A 79 -2.84 -7.54 6.44
CA TYR A 79 -3.32 -8.10 5.17
C TYR A 79 -4.65 -7.42 4.82
N LEU A 80 -4.74 -6.86 3.61
CA LEU A 80 -5.99 -6.36 3.05
C LEU A 80 -6.20 -7.04 1.69
N PRO A 81 -7.37 -7.67 1.45
CA PRO A 81 -7.68 -8.20 0.13
C PRO A 81 -7.75 -7.07 -0.91
N LEU A 82 -7.63 -7.42 -2.19
CA LEU A 82 -7.53 -6.43 -3.27
C LEU A 82 -8.70 -5.46 -3.27
N GLN A 83 -9.92 -5.94 -3.00
CA GLN A 83 -11.13 -5.12 -2.92
C GLN A 83 -11.03 -4.09 -1.77
N ALA A 84 -10.54 -4.49 -0.60
CA ALA A 84 -10.33 -3.59 0.53
C ALA A 84 -9.23 -2.56 0.25
N LYS A 85 -8.13 -2.97 -0.38
CA LYS A 85 -7.07 -2.04 -0.85
C LYS A 85 -7.61 -1.01 -1.84
N ARG A 86 -8.44 -1.43 -2.78
CA ARG A 86 -9.10 -0.53 -3.75
C ARG A 86 -10.04 0.46 -3.06
N VAL A 87 -10.82 0.01 -2.07
CA VAL A 87 -11.65 0.90 -1.23
C VAL A 87 -10.78 1.92 -0.49
N LEU A 88 -9.69 1.48 0.15
CA LEU A 88 -8.74 2.36 0.83
C LEU A 88 -8.18 3.43 -0.10
N TRP A 89 -7.79 3.06 -1.33
CA TRP A 89 -7.28 4.03 -2.30
C TRP A 89 -8.33 5.06 -2.74
N LEU A 90 -9.60 4.67 -2.90
CA LEU A 90 -10.67 5.62 -3.20
C LEU A 90 -10.80 6.68 -2.09
N CYS A 91 -10.65 6.27 -0.83
CA CYS A 91 -10.66 7.18 0.32
C CYS A 91 -9.44 8.11 0.32
N LEU A 92 -8.24 7.58 0.10
CA LEU A 92 -7.02 8.39 0.02
C LEU A 92 -7.07 9.39 -1.13
N MET A 93 -7.61 9.00 -2.28
CA MET A 93 -7.88 9.92 -3.38
C MET A 93 -8.79 11.06 -2.94
N GLN A 94 -9.90 10.75 -2.27
CA GLN A 94 -10.82 11.78 -1.77
C GLN A 94 -10.14 12.74 -0.80
N ALA A 95 -9.29 12.25 0.11
CA ALA A 95 -8.51 13.10 1.02
C ALA A 95 -7.60 14.08 0.25
N TYR A 96 -6.75 13.57 -0.65
CA TYR A 96 -5.73 14.39 -1.32
C TYR A 96 -6.28 15.27 -2.44
N PHE A 97 -7.41 14.92 -3.07
CA PHE A 97 -8.01 15.77 -4.10
C PHE A 97 -8.82 16.92 -3.50
N ASN A 98 -9.40 16.74 -2.31
CA ASN A 98 -10.15 17.78 -1.60
C ASN A 98 -9.23 18.80 -0.90
N ASP A 99 -7.98 18.44 -0.62
CA ASP A 99 -6.93 19.28 -0.01
C ASP A 99 -6.50 20.50 -0.88
N ASN A 100 -7.12 20.70 -2.05
CA ASN A 100 -6.95 21.92 -2.86
C ASN A 100 -7.97 23.03 -2.49
N GLN A 101 -8.77 22.84 -1.44
CA GLN A 101 -9.57 23.91 -0.84
C GLN A 101 -8.84 24.40 0.41
N GLU A 102 -8.48 25.68 0.41
CA GLU A 102 -7.68 26.42 1.41
C GLU A 102 -8.37 26.56 2.78
N ASP A 103 -9.06 25.54 3.27
CA ASP A 103 -9.62 25.54 4.62
C ASP A 103 -8.83 24.58 5.50
N ASP A 104 -8.12 25.15 6.47
CA ASP A 104 -7.41 24.55 7.61
C ASP A 104 -8.35 23.77 8.55
N SER A 105 -9.44 23.21 8.02
CA SER A 105 -10.44 22.43 8.73
C SER A 105 -9.97 20.99 8.85
N ASP A 106 -9.96 20.49 10.08
CA ASP A 106 -9.71 19.09 10.44
C ASP A 106 -10.21 18.14 9.34
N VAL A 107 -9.29 17.41 8.69
CA VAL A 107 -9.65 16.40 7.68
C VAL A 107 -10.57 15.39 8.38
N LEU A 108 -11.87 15.54 8.16
CA LEU A 108 -12.86 14.69 8.80
C LEU A 108 -12.55 13.23 8.39
N PRO A 109 -12.53 12.28 9.34
CA PRO A 109 -12.21 10.87 9.05
C PRO A 109 -13.28 10.17 8.20
N LEU A 110 -14.21 10.92 7.61
CA LEU A 110 -15.42 10.46 6.98
C LEU A 110 -15.30 10.45 5.45
N PHE A 111 -15.39 9.26 4.88
CA PHE A 111 -15.21 9.03 3.45
C PHE A 111 -16.45 8.43 2.83
N LYS A 112 -16.70 8.80 1.57
CA LYS A 112 -17.83 8.29 0.80
C LYS A 112 -17.32 7.45 -0.36
N ILE A 113 -17.78 6.21 -0.44
CA ILE A 113 -17.43 5.29 -1.51
C ILE A 113 -18.68 5.06 -2.37
N SER A 114 -18.57 5.40 -3.65
CA SER A 114 -19.62 5.13 -4.63
C SER A 114 -19.21 4.00 -5.58
N VAL A 115 -20.19 3.18 -5.98
CA VAL A 115 -19.97 2.15 -7.02
C VAL A 115 -19.53 2.79 -8.34
N SER A 116 -20.02 3.99 -8.66
CA SER A 116 -19.61 4.75 -9.85
C SER A 116 -18.12 5.11 -9.84
N ASP A 117 -17.56 5.52 -8.69
CA ASP A 117 -16.13 5.81 -8.59
C ASP A 117 -15.32 4.54 -8.77
N TYR A 118 -15.75 3.43 -8.17
CA TYR A 118 -15.08 2.15 -8.33
C TYR A 118 -15.03 1.70 -9.81
N VAL A 119 -16.16 1.78 -10.52
CA VAL A 119 -16.21 1.50 -11.97
C VAL A 119 -15.26 2.41 -12.74
N LYS A 120 -15.27 3.70 -12.44
CA LYS A 120 -14.44 4.71 -13.10
C LYS A 120 -12.94 4.45 -12.92
N TYR A 121 -12.51 4.10 -11.71
CA TYR A 121 -11.09 3.97 -11.38
C TYR A 121 -10.51 2.59 -11.65
N PHE A 122 -11.32 1.52 -11.55
CA PHE A 122 -10.83 0.14 -11.71
C PHE A 122 -11.35 -0.55 -12.99
N ASN A 123 -12.13 0.13 -13.81
CA ASN A 123 -12.62 -0.33 -15.11
C ASN A 123 -13.29 -1.72 -15.05
N VAL A 124 -14.18 -1.91 -14.08
CA VAL A 124 -14.97 -3.15 -13.91
C VAL A 124 -16.43 -2.91 -14.23
N ALA A 125 -17.18 -3.96 -14.56
CA ALA A 125 -18.62 -3.88 -14.75
C ALA A 125 -19.33 -3.44 -13.46
N THR A 126 -20.43 -2.68 -13.58
CA THR A 126 -21.18 -2.14 -12.43
C THR A 126 -21.65 -3.20 -11.43
N SER A 127 -22.07 -4.37 -11.92
CA SER A 127 -22.47 -5.50 -11.06
C SER A 127 -21.31 -6.03 -10.21
N VAL A 128 -20.12 -6.13 -10.82
CA VAL A 128 -18.88 -6.53 -10.15
C VAL A 128 -18.46 -5.46 -9.14
N ALA A 129 -18.47 -4.18 -9.53
CA ALA A 129 -18.14 -3.06 -8.65
C ALA A 129 -19.02 -3.02 -7.40
N SER A 130 -20.33 -3.25 -7.54
CA SER A 130 -21.26 -3.26 -6.40
C SER A 130 -20.89 -4.34 -5.38
N ARG A 131 -20.63 -5.56 -5.85
CA ARG A 131 -20.18 -6.68 -5.02
C ARG A 131 -18.82 -6.39 -4.38
N ASP A 132 -17.87 -5.90 -5.17
CA ASP A 132 -16.49 -5.69 -4.73
C ASP A 132 -16.39 -4.54 -3.72
N VAL A 133 -17.16 -3.45 -3.89
CA VAL A 133 -17.24 -2.36 -2.90
C VAL A 133 -17.79 -2.88 -1.58
N LYS A 134 -18.89 -3.64 -1.60
CA LYS A 134 -19.47 -4.23 -0.38
C LYS A 134 -18.47 -5.16 0.32
N ALA A 135 -17.83 -6.06 -0.44
CA ALA A 135 -16.83 -6.97 0.10
C ALA A 135 -15.59 -6.22 0.64
N GLY A 136 -15.14 -5.19 -0.07
CA GLY A 136 -13.99 -4.37 0.32
C GLY A 136 -14.22 -3.57 1.59
N VAL A 137 -15.39 -2.94 1.73
CA VAL A 137 -15.76 -2.18 2.93
C VAL A 137 -15.87 -3.10 4.15
N ASN A 138 -16.55 -4.24 4.00
CA ASN A 138 -16.66 -5.23 5.09
C ASN A 138 -15.29 -5.75 5.51
N ALA A 139 -14.46 -6.19 4.55
CA ALA A 139 -13.13 -6.70 4.84
C ALA A 139 -12.24 -5.63 5.49
N LEU A 140 -12.33 -4.36 5.07
CA LEU A 140 -11.59 -3.27 5.69
C LEU A 140 -12.06 -3.04 7.14
N GLY A 141 -13.37 -3.09 7.40
CA GLY A 141 -13.94 -2.92 8.75
C GLY A 141 -13.63 -4.06 9.71
N GLU A 142 -13.51 -5.30 9.20
CA GLU A 142 -13.13 -6.48 9.98
C GLU A 142 -11.61 -6.62 10.18
N SER A 143 -10.82 -5.82 9.46
CA SER A 143 -9.37 -5.88 9.50
C SER A 143 -8.77 -4.96 10.55
N THR A 144 -7.56 -5.30 10.97
CA THR A 144 -6.71 -4.47 11.83
C THR A 144 -5.36 -4.23 11.17
N VAL A 145 -4.68 -3.17 11.59
CA VAL A 145 -3.29 -2.86 11.26
C VAL A 145 -2.46 -2.85 12.54
N THR A 146 -1.29 -3.47 12.48
CA THR A 146 -0.33 -3.51 13.57
C THR A 146 0.85 -2.61 13.25
N PHE A 147 1.11 -1.64 14.14
CA PHE A 147 2.27 -0.76 14.08
C PHE A 147 3.33 -1.21 15.08
N TYR A 148 4.58 -0.88 14.77
CA TYR A 148 5.75 -1.18 15.60
C TYR A 148 6.51 0.11 15.86
N PRO A 149 6.11 0.87 16.89
CA PRO A 149 6.75 2.14 17.23
C PRO A 149 8.25 1.94 17.53
N LYS A 150 9.10 2.84 17.03
CA LYS A 150 10.54 2.85 17.36
C LYS A 150 10.81 3.46 18.73
N GLU A 151 9.87 4.24 19.23
CA GLU A 151 9.93 4.99 20.48
C GLU A 151 8.62 4.83 21.25
N GLY A 152 8.70 4.96 22.58
CA GLY A 152 7.56 4.79 23.48
C GLY A 152 7.59 3.47 24.24
N GLU A 153 6.49 3.18 24.93
CA GLU A 153 6.39 2.04 25.86
C GLU A 153 6.02 0.71 25.18
N PHE A 154 5.43 0.78 23.97
CA PHE A 154 4.88 -0.38 23.29
C PHE A 154 5.78 -0.84 22.15
N GLU A 155 6.14 -2.13 22.14
CA GLU A 155 6.83 -2.78 21.03
C GLU A 155 5.88 -2.98 19.82
N GLU A 156 4.60 -3.24 20.10
CA GLU A 156 3.56 -3.47 19.10
C GLU A 156 2.26 -2.76 19.49
N VAL A 157 1.59 -2.11 18.54
CA VAL A 157 0.26 -1.50 18.71
C VAL A 157 -0.68 -1.91 17.58
N LYS A 158 -1.69 -2.71 17.92
CA LYS A 158 -2.75 -3.15 17.00
C LYS A 158 -3.95 -2.21 17.04
N ARG A 159 -4.43 -1.79 15.86
CA ARG A 159 -5.55 -0.84 15.71
C ARG A 159 -6.53 -1.33 14.63
N PRO A 160 -7.86 -1.23 14.83
CA PRO A 160 -8.81 -1.46 13.76
C PRO A 160 -8.71 -0.34 12.71
N TRP A 161 -8.93 -0.68 11.44
CA TRP A 161 -8.87 0.30 10.36
C TRP A 161 -10.00 1.33 10.44
N LEU A 162 -11.23 0.86 10.63
CA LEU A 162 -12.42 1.69 10.65
C LEU A 162 -12.95 1.85 12.07
N ALA A 163 -13.46 3.04 12.38
CA ALA A 163 -14.33 3.28 13.52
C ALA A 163 -15.78 2.91 13.18
N GLU A 164 -16.21 3.22 11.95
CA GLU A 164 -17.57 2.95 11.48
C GLU A 164 -17.59 2.60 9.99
N ALA A 165 -18.53 1.74 9.58
CA ALA A 165 -18.86 1.49 8.18
C ALA A 165 -20.38 1.34 8.02
N GLY A 166 -21.01 2.27 7.30
CA GLY A 166 -22.44 2.33 7.09
C GLY A 166 -22.83 2.31 5.61
N MET A 167 -23.80 1.46 5.25
CA MET A 167 -24.40 1.47 3.92
C MET A 167 -25.56 2.47 3.88
N LYS A 168 -25.50 3.47 2.99
CA LYS A 168 -26.59 4.45 2.85
C LYS A 168 -27.80 3.82 2.15
N ARG A 169 -29.00 4.05 2.69
CA ARG A 169 -30.26 3.64 2.05
C ARG A 169 -30.41 4.30 0.67
N GLY A 170 -30.54 3.49 -0.38
CA GLY A 170 -31.07 3.91 -1.69
C GLY A 170 -30.11 4.45 -2.75
N ARG A 171 -28.77 4.36 -2.62
CA ARG A 171 -27.84 4.85 -3.68
C ARG A 171 -26.56 4.04 -3.92
N GLY A 172 -26.48 2.79 -3.45
CA GLY A 172 -25.28 1.96 -3.66
C GLY A 172 -23.99 2.66 -3.21
N SER A 173 -24.07 3.44 -2.13
CA SER A 173 -22.96 4.21 -1.60
C SER A 173 -22.73 3.85 -0.14
N TRP A 174 -21.46 3.71 0.21
CA TRP A 174 -21.00 3.46 1.57
C TRP A 174 -20.41 4.74 2.15
N GLN A 175 -20.57 4.88 3.45
CA GLN A 175 -19.92 5.90 4.25
C GLN A 175 -19.07 5.14 5.27
N ILE A 176 -17.78 5.46 5.32
CA ILE A 176 -16.85 4.84 6.26
C ILE A 176 -16.14 5.92 7.04
N GLU A 177 -15.83 5.62 8.29
CA GLU A 177 -15.04 6.44 9.17
C GLU A 177 -13.76 5.69 9.54
N PHE A 178 -12.59 6.27 9.23
CA PHE A 178 -11.33 5.68 9.69
C PHE A 178 -11.17 5.88 11.19
N ASN A 179 -10.52 4.91 11.84
CA ASN A 179 -10.13 5.07 13.23
C ASN A 179 -9.22 6.30 13.36
N TYR A 180 -9.56 7.21 14.29
CA TYR A 180 -8.81 8.44 14.53
C TYR A 180 -7.33 8.21 14.90
N LYS A 181 -6.98 7.03 15.41
CA LYS A 181 -5.59 6.62 15.67
C LYS A 181 -4.87 6.09 14.43
N VAL A 182 -5.57 5.74 13.36
CA VAL A 182 -4.98 5.31 12.07
C VAL A 182 -4.89 6.47 11.08
N MET A 183 -5.83 7.41 11.15
CA MET A 183 -5.93 8.57 10.24
C MET A 183 -4.63 9.37 10.06
N PRO A 184 -3.81 9.65 11.09
CA PRO A 184 -2.56 10.40 10.92
C PRO A 184 -1.55 9.72 9.99
N PHE A 185 -1.58 8.39 9.88
CA PHE A 185 -0.69 7.64 8.99
C PHE A 185 -1.20 7.59 7.54
N LEU A 186 -2.48 7.91 7.32
CA LEU A 186 -3.11 7.93 6.01
C LEU A 186 -2.99 9.29 5.34
N VAL A 187 -3.18 10.38 6.09
CA VAL A 187 -3.30 11.74 5.53
C VAL A 187 -2.40 12.78 6.20
N GLY A 188 -1.72 12.44 7.29
CA GLY A 188 -0.88 13.40 8.02
C GLY A 188 0.19 14.01 7.12
N LEU A 189 0.52 15.28 7.29
CA LEU A 189 1.60 15.93 6.54
C LEU A 189 2.88 15.90 7.38
N THR A 190 3.57 14.76 7.42
CA THR A 190 4.93 14.68 8.01
C THR A 190 5.99 14.54 6.92
N SER A 191 7.28 14.65 7.29
CA SER A 191 8.41 14.50 6.37
C SER A 191 8.66 13.06 5.91
N GLN A 192 7.98 12.06 6.48
CA GLN A 192 8.23 10.63 6.25
C GLN A 192 7.08 9.94 5.53
N PHE A 193 6.84 10.35 4.29
CA PHE A 193 5.79 9.80 3.45
C PHE A 193 6.34 9.03 2.25
N THR A 194 5.77 7.84 2.05
CA THR A 194 5.91 7.05 0.84
C THR A 194 4.93 7.58 -0.21
N THR A 195 5.43 8.00 -1.36
CA THR A 195 4.60 8.41 -2.50
C THR A 195 4.66 7.35 -3.60
N TYR A 196 3.50 6.89 -4.06
CA TYR A 196 3.42 5.90 -5.13
C TYR A 196 2.28 6.21 -6.11
N SER A 197 2.39 5.65 -7.31
CA SER A 197 1.43 5.85 -8.39
C SER A 197 0.26 4.90 -8.23
N LEU A 198 -0.96 5.42 -8.10
CA LEU A 198 -2.14 4.54 -8.09
C LEU A 198 -2.31 3.82 -9.43
N TYR A 199 -1.89 4.46 -10.53
CA TYR A 199 -1.94 3.83 -11.85
C TYR A 199 -1.11 2.55 -11.89
N ASP A 200 0.07 2.55 -11.27
CA ASP A 200 0.95 1.37 -11.22
C ASP A 200 0.33 0.29 -10.32
N CYS A 201 -0.19 0.69 -9.15
CA CYS A 201 -0.89 -0.21 -8.24
C CYS A 201 -2.15 -0.83 -8.84
N GLY A 202 -2.87 -0.11 -9.70
CA GLY A 202 -4.09 -0.58 -10.36
C GLY A 202 -3.83 -1.71 -11.37
N GLN A 203 -2.60 -1.84 -11.88
CA GLN A 203 -2.19 -2.93 -12.76
C GLN A 203 -1.77 -4.19 -11.99
N LEU A 204 -1.58 -4.10 -10.68
CA LEU A 204 -1.18 -5.21 -9.84
C LEU A 204 -2.40 -5.92 -9.26
N ASN A 205 -2.48 -7.23 -9.47
CA ASN A 205 -3.56 -8.08 -8.92
C ASN A 205 -3.19 -8.77 -7.61
N SER A 206 -1.90 -8.81 -7.26
CA SER A 206 -1.41 -9.41 -6.01
C SER A 206 -1.19 -8.33 -4.96
N VAL A 207 -1.93 -8.43 -3.84
CA VAL A 207 -1.81 -7.49 -2.70
C VAL A 207 -0.43 -7.52 -2.06
N ARG A 208 0.28 -8.65 -2.14
CA ARG A 208 1.66 -8.77 -1.64
C ARG A 208 2.65 -8.05 -2.55
N VAL A 209 2.45 -8.12 -3.88
CA VAL A 209 3.26 -7.37 -4.85
C VAL A 209 2.99 -5.87 -4.71
N ILE A 210 1.74 -5.49 -4.42
CA ILE A 210 1.40 -4.10 -4.08
C ILE A 210 2.17 -3.63 -2.84
N ARG A 211 2.16 -4.40 -1.75
CA ARG A 211 2.94 -4.08 -0.53
C ARG A 211 4.44 -3.96 -0.83
N LEU A 212 4.97 -4.87 -1.65
CA LEU A 212 6.36 -4.82 -2.10
C LEU A 212 6.66 -3.54 -2.90
N TYR A 213 5.80 -3.16 -3.84
CA TYR A 213 5.93 -1.92 -4.60
C TYR A 213 5.88 -0.68 -3.70
N GLU A 214 4.92 -0.63 -2.76
CA GLU A 214 4.82 0.43 -1.75
C GLU A 214 6.15 0.56 -0.97
N SER A 215 6.71 -0.55 -0.47
CA SER A 215 8.00 -0.56 0.22
C SER A 215 9.15 -0.09 -0.67
N LEU A 216 9.24 -0.53 -1.92
CA LEU A 216 10.31 -0.09 -2.84
C LEU A 216 10.22 1.40 -3.16
N CYS A 217 9.01 1.95 -3.26
CA CYS A 217 8.78 3.38 -3.43
C CYS A 217 9.31 4.22 -2.26
N GLN A 218 9.30 3.69 -1.03
CA GLN A 218 9.85 4.36 0.16
C GLN A 218 11.36 4.61 0.03
N PHE A 219 12.09 3.67 -0.61
CA PHE A 219 13.54 3.72 -0.78
C PHE A 219 13.96 4.22 -2.18
N ARG A 220 13.07 4.89 -2.92
CA ARG A 220 13.35 5.40 -4.27
C ARG A 220 14.48 6.44 -4.28
N SER A 221 14.64 7.22 -3.22
CA SER A 221 15.72 8.22 -3.11
C SER A 221 17.08 7.60 -2.80
N THR A 222 17.10 6.47 -2.09
CA THR A 222 18.33 5.76 -1.70
C THR A 222 18.77 4.72 -2.72
N GLY A 223 17.87 4.30 -3.61
CA GLY A 223 18.17 3.36 -4.70
C GLY A 223 18.29 1.89 -4.26
N VAL A 224 18.26 1.63 -2.95
CA VAL A 224 18.40 0.29 -2.37
C VAL A 224 17.51 0.16 -1.14
N TRP A 225 16.78 -0.95 -1.06
CA TRP A 225 16.08 -1.39 0.15
C TRP A 225 16.73 -2.67 0.68
N ILE A 226 17.06 -2.68 1.97
CA ILE A 226 17.66 -3.81 2.68
C ILE A 226 16.70 -4.23 3.79
N THR A 227 16.30 -5.50 3.81
CA THR A 227 15.41 -6.06 4.83
C THR A 227 15.73 -7.53 5.09
N THR A 228 15.10 -8.13 6.09
CA THR A 228 15.24 -9.57 6.41
C THR A 228 14.02 -10.34 5.91
N HIS A 229 14.22 -11.64 5.68
CA HIS A 229 13.13 -12.55 5.32
C HIS A 229 12.02 -12.57 6.39
N ASP A 230 12.40 -12.58 7.66
CA ASP A 230 11.45 -12.65 8.78
C ASP A 230 10.62 -11.37 8.88
N TRP A 231 11.25 -10.22 8.66
CA TRP A 231 10.55 -8.94 8.57
C TRP A 231 9.50 -8.97 7.46
N LEU A 232 9.83 -9.48 6.27
CA LEU A 232 8.85 -9.59 5.18
C LEU A 232 7.71 -10.55 5.52
N CYS A 233 8.04 -11.70 6.11
CA CYS A 233 7.03 -12.69 6.54
C CYS A 233 6.04 -12.11 7.54
N GLU A 234 6.54 -11.35 8.51
CA GLU A 234 5.75 -10.67 9.52
C GLU A 234 4.92 -9.54 8.92
N ARG A 235 5.56 -8.56 8.25
CA ARG A 235 4.90 -7.33 7.80
C ARG A 235 3.93 -7.56 6.65
N PHE A 236 4.18 -8.55 5.79
CA PHE A 236 3.28 -8.87 4.67
C PHE A 236 2.29 -9.99 5.03
N MET A 237 2.29 -10.46 6.28
CA MET A 237 1.40 -11.52 6.78
C MET A 237 1.39 -12.74 5.85
N LEU A 238 2.59 -13.24 5.53
CA LEU A 238 2.74 -14.37 4.61
C LEU A 238 2.16 -15.66 5.22
N PRO A 239 1.51 -16.52 4.43
CA PRO A 239 1.00 -17.80 4.89
C PRO A 239 2.16 -18.73 5.26
N ALA A 240 1.93 -19.69 6.15
CA ALA A 240 2.96 -20.62 6.63
C ALA A 240 3.72 -21.34 5.50
N SER A 241 3.03 -21.64 4.39
CA SER A 241 3.63 -22.26 3.21
C SER A 241 4.72 -21.42 2.53
N GLN A 242 4.80 -20.13 2.82
CA GLN A 242 5.73 -19.16 2.23
C GLN A 242 6.73 -18.62 3.26
N LYS A 243 6.73 -19.14 4.50
CA LYS A 243 7.64 -18.72 5.58
C LYS A 243 8.91 -19.59 5.69
N ASN A 244 8.99 -20.70 4.96
CA ASN A 244 10.08 -21.68 5.07
C ASN A 244 11.04 -21.61 3.87
#